data_AF-A0A7W7LSI9-F1
#
_entry.id   AF-A0A7W7LSI9-F1
#
_cell.length_a   1.000
_cell.length_b   1.000
_cell.length_c   1.000
_cell.angle_alpha   90.00
_cell.angle_beta   90.00
_cell.angle_gamma   90.00
#
_symmetry.space_group_name_H-M   'P 1'
#
loop_
_entity.id
_entity.type
_entity.pdbx_description
1 polymer ?
#
loop_
_entity_poly.entity_id
_entity_poly.type
_entity_poly.pdbx_seq_one_letter_code
_entity_poly.pdbx_strand_id
1 'polypeptide(L)'
;MHCSEFRTAISARVDGEALPPGIPGAALDAHLRECPACRDWGERARRLKVLAAGLGLGAVGDAGGGFGLGVVGDVGGGSGLG
;
A
#
# COMPACT_ATOMS: atom_id res chain seq x y z
N MET A 1 20.14 15.68 9.93
CA MET A 1 18.88 15.00 9.56
C MET A 1 18.67 13.83 10.48
N HIS A 2 17.46 13.68 11.01
CA HIS A 2 17.19 12.66 12.03
C HIS A 2 16.86 11.33 11.35
N CYS A 3 17.38 10.22 11.88
CA CYS A 3 17.09 8.88 11.34
C CYS A 3 15.58 8.58 11.24
N SER A 4 14.74 9.26 12.01
CA SER A 4 13.28 9.19 11.90
C SER A 4 12.77 9.61 10.51
N GLU A 5 13.26 10.72 9.95
CA GLU A 5 12.83 11.23 8.65
C GLU A 5 13.25 10.27 7.52
N PHE A 6 14.46 9.73 7.62
CA PHE A 6 14.92 8.70 6.69
C PHE A 6 14.13 7.39 6.81
N ARG A 7 13.74 6.98 8.03
CA ARG A 7 12.87 5.80 8.20
C ARG A 7 11.51 6.01 7.54
N THR A 8 10.94 7.22 7.60
CA THR A 8 9.72 7.56 6.84
C THR A 8 9.95 7.41 5.34
N ALA A 9 11.05 7.97 4.80
CA ALA A 9 11.38 7.84 3.38
C ALA A 9 11.64 6.38 2.94
N ILE A 10 12.26 5.57 3.81
CA ILE A 10 12.47 4.13 3.58
C ILE A 10 11.12 3.41 3.57
N SER A 11 10.20 3.74 4.49
CA SER A 11 8.84 3.16 4.50
C SER A 11 8.12 3.43 3.19
N ALA A 12 8.03 4.70 2.78
CA ALA A 12 7.40 5.10 1.52
C ALA A 12 7.98 4.31 0.34
N ARG A 13 9.32 4.19 0.24
CA ARG A 13 9.97 3.39 -0.80
C ARG A 13 9.63 1.91 -0.72
N VAL A 14 9.57 1.33 0.48
CA VAL A 14 9.17 -0.08 0.69
C VAL A 14 7.74 -0.30 0.23
N ASP A 15 6.85 0.65 0.51
CA ASP A 15 5.43 0.60 0.14
C ASP A 15 5.19 0.89 -1.35
N GLY A 16 6.14 1.54 -2.02
CA GLY A 16 6.07 1.92 -3.44
C GLY A 16 5.54 3.34 -3.65
N GLU A 17 5.47 4.12 -2.57
CA GLU A 17 5.00 5.50 -2.53
C GLU A 17 6.11 6.49 -2.91
N ALA A 18 5.69 7.73 -3.20
CA ALA A 18 6.62 8.83 -3.44
C ALA A 18 7.42 9.18 -2.17
N LEU A 19 8.68 9.55 -2.34
CA LEU A 19 9.50 10.01 -1.21
C LEU A 19 8.97 11.34 -0.66
N PRO A 20 9.10 11.57 0.66
CA PRO A 20 8.64 12.81 1.27
C PRO A 20 9.37 14.03 0.70
N PRO A 21 8.68 15.18 0.57
CA PRO A 21 9.30 16.41 0.10
C PRO A 21 10.44 16.81 1.05
N GLY A 22 11.64 16.99 0.51
CA GLY A 22 12.85 17.30 1.28
C GLY A 22 13.85 16.15 1.42
N ILE A 23 13.48 14.91 1.06
CA ILE A 23 14.43 13.78 1.00
C ILE A 23 14.48 13.25 -0.44
N PRO A 24 15.41 13.73 -1.27
CA PRO A 24 15.62 13.14 -2.60
C PRO A 24 16.21 11.73 -2.48
N GLY A 25 15.97 10.90 -3.49
CA GLY A 25 16.46 9.52 -3.52
C GLY A 25 17.97 9.41 -3.26
N ALA A 26 18.76 10.31 -3.84
CA ALA A 26 20.21 10.34 -3.66
C ALA A 26 20.64 10.60 -2.20
N ALA A 27 19.91 11.45 -1.46
CA ALA A 27 20.18 11.70 -0.04
C ALA A 27 19.82 10.48 0.82
N LEU A 28 18.71 9.81 0.50
CA LEU A 28 18.35 8.55 1.14
C LEU A 28 19.43 7.46 0.89
N ASP A 29 19.91 7.33 -0.35
CA ASP A 29 20.93 6.35 -0.71
C ASP A 29 22.30 6.66 -0.07
N ALA A 30 22.64 7.95 0.11
CA ALA A 30 23.80 8.38 0.88
C ALA A 30 23.66 7.99 2.35
N HIS A 31 22.52 8.28 2.97
CA HIS A 31 22.27 7.91 4.36
C HIS A 31 22.30 6.39 4.58
N LEU A 32 21.75 5.61 3.64
CA LEU A 32 21.80 4.16 3.68
C LEU A 32 23.23 3.61 3.51
N ARG A 33 24.20 4.34 2.97
CA ARG A 33 25.61 3.93 2.98
C ARG A 33 26.29 4.22 4.31
N GLU A 34 25.90 5.28 5.00
CA GLU A 34 26.55 5.72 6.24
C GLU A 34 25.92 5.14 7.51
N CYS A 35 24.62 4.80 7.49
CA CYS A 35 23.87 4.39 8.68
C CYS A 35 23.48 2.90 8.65
N PRO A 36 24.19 2.01 9.36
CA PRO A 36 23.84 0.58 9.44
C PRO A 36 22.47 0.34 10.06
N ALA A 37 22.10 1.09 11.10
CA ALA A 37 20.81 0.93 11.77
C ALA A 37 19.63 1.18 10.81
N CYS A 38 19.75 2.13 9.89
CA CYS A 38 18.71 2.42 8.90
C CYS A 38 18.69 1.38 7.76
N ARG A 39 19.84 0.81 7.37
CA ARG A 39 19.87 -0.35 6.46
C ARG A 39 19.13 -1.54 7.05
N ASP A 40 19.48 -1.92 8.28
CA ASP A 40 18.89 -3.07 8.95
C ASP A 40 17.39 -2.88 9.17
N TRP A 41 16.98 -1.64 9.48
CA TRP A 41 15.58 -1.28 9.61
C TRP A 41 14.83 -1.43 8.28
N GLY A 42 15.37 -0.92 7.18
CA GLY A 42 14.75 -1.03 5.85
C GLY A 42 14.58 -2.47 5.38
N GLU A 43 15.57 -3.31 5.65
CA GLU A 43 15.50 -4.74 5.34
C GLU A 43 14.43 -5.46 6.18
N ARG A 44 14.30 -5.12 7.47
CA ARG A 44 13.19 -5.63 8.31
C ARG A 44 11.82 -5.15 7.81
N ALA A 45 11.69 -3.88 7.42
CA ALA A 45 10.45 -3.33 6.88
C ALA A 45 10.03 -4.06 5.59
N ARG A 46 10.99 -4.32 4.67
CA ARG A 46 10.73 -5.09 3.45
C ARG A 46 10.27 -6.52 3.75
N ARG A 47 10.93 -7.21 4.68
CA ARG A 47 10.51 -8.55 5.09
C ARG A 47 9.11 -8.55 5.70
N LEU A 48 8.80 -7.57 6.55
CA LEU A 48 7.47 -7.42 7.13
C LEU A 48 6.41 -7.23 6.04
N LYS A 49 6.66 -6.39 5.02
CA LYS A 49 5.75 -6.19 3.88
C LYS A 49 5.45 -7.51 3.16
N VAL A 50 6.48 -8.32 2.89
CA VAL A 50 6.32 -9.62 2.23
C VAL A 50 5.48 -10.58 3.09
N LEU A 51 5.76 -10.66 4.39
CA LEU A 51 4.99 -11.50 5.32
C LEU A 51 3.54 -11.04 5.43
N ALA A 52 3.31 -9.73 5.56
CA ALA A 52 1.98 -9.15 5.62
C ALA A 52 1.18 -9.44 4.34
N ALA A 53 1.81 -9.35 3.17
CA ALA A 53 1.18 -9.71 1.90
C ALA A 53 0.77 -11.19 1.86
N GLY A 54 1.63 -12.10 2.33
CA GLY A 54 1.32 -13.54 2.42
C GLY A 54 0.18 -13.86 3.41
N LEU A 55 -0.03 -13.01 4.41
CA LEU A 55 -1.13 -13.12 5.37
C LEU A 55 -2.41 -12.39 4.93
N GLY A 56 -2.39 -11.69 3.78
CA GLY A 56 -3.52 -10.88 3.32
C GLY A 56 -3.72 -9.56 4.08
N LEU A 57 -2.73 -9.10 4.85
CA LEU A 57 -2.80 -7.89 5.68
C LEU A 57 -2.39 -6.60 4.94
N GLY A 58 -2.12 -6.68 3.63
CA GLY A 58 -1.53 -5.59 2.84
C GLY A 58 -2.46 -4.86 1.88
N ALA A 59 -3.75 -5.21 1.85
CA ALA A 59 -4.74 -4.59 0.98
C ALA A 59 -6.07 -4.44 1.72
N VAL A 60 -6.12 -3.55 2.70
CA VAL A 60 -7.39 -2.82 2.89
C VAL A 60 -7.45 -1.78 1.78
N GLY A 61 -7.73 -2.27 0.56
CA GLY A 61 -8.26 -1.41 -0.47
C GLY A 61 -9.56 -0.83 0.08
N ASP A 62 -9.73 0.47 -0.10
CA ASP A 62 -10.98 1.19 0.09
C ASP A 62 -12.09 0.50 -0.71
N ALA A 63 -12.73 -0.50 -0.10
CA ALA A 63 -13.98 -1.08 -0.53
C ALA A 63 -15.05 -0.51 0.41
N GLY A 64 -15.19 0.81 0.39
CA GLY A 64 -16.04 1.58 1.30
C GLY A 64 -16.92 2.60 0.58
N GLY A 65 -17.65 2.16 -0.46
CA GLY A 65 -18.61 3.02 -1.17
C GLY A 65 -19.73 2.26 -1.89
N GLY A 66 -20.06 1.05 -1.44
CA GLY A 66 -21.27 0.36 -1.86
C GLY A 66 -22.47 0.84 -1.06
N PHE A 67 -23.16 1.88 -1.53
CA PHE A 67 -24.58 2.04 -1.23
C PHE A 67 -25.35 1.20 -2.25
N GLY A 68 -25.73 0.00 -1.82
CA GLY A 68 -26.78 -0.75 -2.49
C GLY A 68 -28.11 -0.02 -2.34
N LEU A 69 -28.73 0.33 -3.45
CA LEU A 69 -30.18 0.44 -3.53
C LEU A 69 -30.62 -0.39 -4.75
N GLY A 70 -31.29 -1.49 -4.44
CA GLY A 70 -31.60 -2.53 -5.40
C GLY A 70 -32.60 -2.10 -6.46
N VAL A 71 -32.54 -2.81 -7.59
CA VAL A 71 -33.74 -3.17 -8.34
C VAL A 71 -33.66 -4.68 -8.60
N VAL A 72 -34.38 -5.45 -7.78
CA VAL A 72 -34.92 -6.73 -8.27
C VAL A 72 -36.09 -6.35 -9.17
N GLY A 73 -35.84 -6.29 -10.48
CA GLY A 73 -36.82 -5.95 -11.50
C GLY A 73 -37.21 -7.17 -12.30
N ASP A 74 -38.21 -7.87 -11.79
CA ASP A 74 -39.23 -8.68 -12.47
C ASP A 74 -38.83 -9.80 -13.47
N VAL A 75 -39.11 -11.04 -13.03
CA VAL A 75 -39.37 -12.19 -13.89
C VAL A 75 -40.86 -12.18 -14.27
N GLY A 76 -41.16 -11.80 -15.50
CA GLY A 76 -42.52 -11.89 -16.07
C GLY A 76 -42.55 -11.33 -17.50
N GLY A 77 -43.10 -11.99 -18.51
CA GLY A 77 -43.75 -13.28 -18.59
C GLY A 77 -43.75 -13.72 -20.05
N GLY A 78 -43.81 -15.03 -20.25
CA GLY A 78 -44.08 -15.61 -21.55
C GLY A 78 -45.48 -15.21 -22.03
N SER A 79 -45.60 -14.95 -23.31
CA SER A 79 -46.85 -15.08 -24.05
C SER A 79 -46.50 -15.57 -25.44
N GLY A 80 -46.53 -16.89 -25.59
CA GLY A 80 -46.77 -17.49 -26.89
C GLY A 80 -48.27 -17.51 -27.14
N LEU A 81 -48.70 -16.98 -28.27
CA LEU A 81 -49.91 -17.24 -29.08
C LEU A 81 -49.55 -16.55 -30.41
N GLY A 82 -49.26 -17.21 -31.52
CA GLY A 82 -50.03 -18.18 -32.29
C GLY A 82 -49.76 -17.87 -33.76
#